data_AF-A0A1H9XSF8-F1
#
_entry.id   AF-A0A1H9XSF8-F1
#
_cell.length_a   1.000
_cell.length_b   1.000
_cell.length_c   1.000
_cell.angle_alpha   90.00
_cell.angle_beta   90.00
_cell.angle_gamma   90.00
#
_symmetry.space_group_name_H-M   'P 1'
#
loop_
_entity.id
_entity.type
_entity.pdbx_description
1 polymer ?
#
loop_
_entity_poly.entity_id
_entity_poly.type
_entity_poly.pdbx_seq_one_letter_code
_entity_poly.pdbx_strand_id
1 'polypeptide(L)'
;MATIASARPNSTARPATDWTRNHARASGIFYLLTFASSIAAVVYFLKPVLDNPNYIVGPGQDTRVIIGCLLDVVNALTCIGTAVAVYPVVKRQNRSMALGFVTSRMYEAAVIMVGVICLLAVVALRDATASGTNANTLVTIGHELVAMRDYTFLLGPNLAACVNALLFATLLLKSRLVPRFIPAMGLAAAPLLLAPTIATILGATEHGSIWWAPGGALIFVWELTVGLYMTFKGFKPTALTATPPQS
;
A
#
# COMPACT_ATOMS: atom_id res chain seq x y z
N MET A 1 57.86 -12.84 -44.66
CA MET A 1 57.65 -12.66 -43.21
C MET A 1 56.55 -11.62 -43.01
N ALA A 2 55.33 -12.05 -42.75
CA ALA A 2 54.18 -11.16 -42.57
C ALA A 2 53.88 -11.03 -41.07
N THR A 3 54.03 -9.81 -40.54
CA THR A 3 53.70 -9.49 -39.14
C THR A 3 52.21 -9.21 -39.04
N ILE A 4 51.45 -10.14 -38.45
CA ILE A 4 50.04 -9.92 -38.10
C ILE A 4 50.01 -9.15 -36.76
N ALA A 5 49.66 -7.86 -36.82
CA ALA A 5 49.38 -7.07 -35.63
C ALA A 5 48.00 -7.50 -35.07
N SER A 6 48.00 -8.11 -33.87
CA SER A 6 46.77 -8.42 -33.15
C SER A 6 46.24 -7.16 -32.45
N ALA A 7 45.13 -6.62 -32.95
CA ALA A 7 44.40 -5.58 -32.24
C ALA A 7 43.68 -6.21 -31.04
N ARG A 8 44.03 -5.80 -29.82
CA ARG A 8 43.27 -6.14 -28.60
C ARG A 8 42.05 -5.22 -28.49
N PRO A 9 40.82 -5.73 -28.33
CA PRO A 9 39.71 -4.89 -27.93
C PRO A 9 39.71 -4.75 -26.41
N ASN A 10 40.40 -3.73 -25.89
CA ASN A 10 40.19 -3.28 -24.51
C ASN A 10 39.15 -2.15 -24.51
N SER A 11 37.87 -2.51 -24.71
CA SER A 11 36.79 -1.64 -24.25
C SER A 11 36.48 -2.00 -22.81
N THR A 12 37.07 -1.30 -21.85
CA THR A 12 36.54 -1.24 -20.49
C THR A 12 35.19 -0.52 -20.55
N ALA A 13 34.15 -1.27 -20.91
CA ALA A 13 32.79 -0.76 -20.89
C ALA A 13 32.49 -0.32 -19.45
N ARG A 14 32.23 0.97 -19.27
CA ARG A 14 31.68 1.52 -18.02
C ARG A 14 30.50 0.62 -17.64
N PRO A 15 30.40 0.09 -16.40
CA PRO A 15 29.27 -0.74 -16.02
C PRO A 15 28.02 0.01 -16.41
N ALA A 16 27.20 -0.58 -17.28
CA ALA A 16 25.96 0.04 -17.72
C ALA A 16 25.19 0.39 -16.45
N THR A 17 24.94 1.68 -16.23
CA THR A 17 24.18 2.13 -15.06
C THR A 17 22.83 1.44 -15.12
N ASP A 18 22.52 0.63 -14.10
CA ASP A 18 21.22 -0.04 -14.00
C ASP A 18 20.14 1.04 -13.87
N TRP A 19 19.52 1.39 -15.00
CA TRP A 19 18.50 2.43 -15.11
C TRP A 19 17.27 2.10 -14.25
N THR A 20 17.08 0.83 -13.88
CA THR A 20 15.96 0.39 -13.05
C THR A 20 16.21 0.56 -11.56
N ARG A 21 17.45 0.84 -11.14
CA ARG A 21 17.81 0.88 -9.72
C ARG A 21 17.05 1.94 -8.94
N ASN A 22 16.88 3.13 -9.53
CA ASN A 22 16.13 4.22 -8.89
C ASN A 22 14.64 3.91 -8.81
N HIS A 23 14.07 3.25 -9.83
CA HIS A 23 12.67 2.79 -9.83
C HIS A 23 12.43 1.75 -8.73
N ALA A 24 13.33 0.75 -8.62
CA ALA A 24 13.25 -0.25 -7.56
C ALA A 24 13.36 0.41 -6.18
N ARG A 25 14.37 1.26 -5.97
CA ARG A 25 14.60 1.91 -4.68
C ARG A 25 13.41 2.80 -4.28
N ALA A 26 12.88 3.60 -5.19
CA ALA A 26 11.72 4.45 -4.94
C ALA A 26 10.48 3.60 -4.58
N SER A 27 10.19 2.56 -5.38
CA SER A 27 9.05 1.66 -5.11
C SER A 27 9.19 0.98 -3.74
N GLY A 28 10.38 0.50 -3.41
CA GLY A 28 10.67 -0.10 -2.11
C GLY A 28 10.50 0.86 -0.93
N ILE A 29 11.00 2.09 -1.04
CA ILE A 29 10.85 3.13 0.00
C ILE A 29 9.37 3.46 0.20
N PHE A 30 8.59 3.61 -0.87
CA PHE A 30 7.16 3.88 -0.76
C PHE A 30 6.42 2.77 0.00
N TYR A 31 6.75 1.49 -0.25
CA TYR A 31 6.20 0.37 0.52
C TYR A 31 6.53 0.49 2.02
N LEU A 32 7.78 0.81 2.35
CA LEU A 32 8.20 0.96 3.75
C LEU A 32 7.52 2.16 4.44
N LEU A 33 7.33 3.26 3.72
CA LEU A 33 6.63 4.43 4.24
C LEU A 33 5.15 4.16 4.47
N THR A 34 4.48 3.41 3.59
CA THR A 34 3.09 2.92 3.80
C THR A 34 2.97 2.19 5.13
N PHE A 35 3.90 1.26 5.45
CA PHE A 35 3.88 0.58 6.74
C PHE A 35 4.15 1.51 7.92
N ALA A 36 5.18 2.35 7.80
CA ALA A 36 5.56 3.25 8.88
C ALA A 36 4.41 4.22 9.23
N SER A 37 3.73 4.78 8.23
CA SER A 37 2.63 5.70 8.46
C SER A 37 1.36 4.99 8.93
N SER A 38 0.94 3.91 8.27
CA SER A 38 -0.30 3.20 8.60
C SER A 38 -0.27 2.56 10.00
N ILE A 39 0.85 1.90 10.36
CA ILE A 39 0.99 1.28 11.68
C ILE A 39 1.00 2.35 12.78
N ALA A 40 1.76 3.44 12.59
CA ALA A 40 1.79 4.53 13.56
C ALA A 40 0.40 5.17 13.72
N ALA A 41 -0.32 5.38 12.61
CA ALA A 41 -1.66 5.94 12.61
C ALA A 41 -2.62 5.08 13.47
N VAL A 42 -2.74 3.78 13.15
CA VAL A 42 -3.73 2.90 13.79
C VAL A 42 -3.34 2.53 15.22
N VAL A 43 -2.08 2.14 15.47
CA VAL A 43 -1.65 1.59 16.77
C VAL A 43 -1.52 2.66 17.85
N TYR A 44 -1.25 3.90 17.46
CA TYR A 44 -1.02 4.99 18.39
C TYR A 44 -1.94 6.18 18.17
N PHE A 45 -1.95 6.82 17.01
CA PHE A 45 -2.58 8.15 16.87
C PHE A 45 -4.11 8.11 16.84
N LEU A 46 -4.71 7.09 16.22
CA LEU A 46 -6.16 6.99 16.03
C LEU A 46 -6.92 6.27 17.14
N LYS A 47 -6.21 5.61 18.08
CA LYS A 47 -6.84 4.93 19.23
C LYS A 47 -7.90 5.76 19.97
N PRO A 48 -7.69 7.06 20.25
CA PRO A 48 -8.70 7.85 20.96
C PRO A 48 -10.05 7.92 20.26
N VAL A 49 -10.09 7.91 18.92
CA VAL A 49 -11.34 8.00 18.16
C VAL A 49 -11.90 6.61 17.81
N LEU A 50 -11.04 5.61 17.63
CA LEU A 50 -11.45 4.25 17.27
C LEU A 50 -11.93 3.43 18.49
N ASP A 51 -11.33 3.62 19.66
CA ASP A 51 -11.58 2.76 20.83
C ASP A 51 -12.54 3.40 21.85
N ASN A 52 -12.88 4.69 21.70
CA ASN A 52 -13.69 5.42 22.67
C ASN A 52 -14.95 6.04 22.03
N PRO A 53 -16.14 5.44 22.24
CA PRO A 53 -17.40 5.98 21.75
C PRO A 53 -17.71 7.40 22.25
N ASN A 54 -17.18 7.76 23.43
CA ASN A 54 -17.38 9.06 24.04
C ASN A 54 -16.31 10.09 23.64
N TYR A 55 -15.50 9.81 22.62
CA TYR A 55 -14.46 10.73 22.13
C TYR A 55 -14.97 12.16 21.92
N ILE A 56 -16.16 12.33 21.34
CA ILE A 56 -16.71 13.65 21.00
C ILE A 56 -17.06 14.48 22.24
N VAL A 57 -17.53 13.82 23.30
CA VAL A 57 -18.04 14.46 24.52
C VAL A 57 -17.03 14.45 25.67
N GLY A 58 -15.90 13.75 25.50
CA GLY A 58 -14.83 13.63 26.48
C GLY A 58 -13.73 14.69 26.35
N PRO A 59 -12.67 14.60 27.17
CA PRO A 59 -11.59 15.59 27.23
C PRO A 59 -10.80 15.76 25.92
N GLY A 60 -10.95 14.86 24.94
CA GLY A 60 -10.41 14.98 23.59
C GLY A 60 -8.90 14.78 23.46
N GLN A 61 -8.47 14.24 22.33
CA GLN A 61 -7.06 14.18 21.94
C GLN A 61 -6.93 14.59 20.46
N ASP A 62 -7.53 15.72 20.13
CA ASP A 62 -7.86 16.12 18.76
C ASP A 62 -6.61 16.24 17.90
N THR A 63 -5.57 16.90 18.42
CA THR A 63 -4.26 16.99 17.75
C THR A 63 -3.68 15.61 17.44
N ARG A 64 -3.83 14.63 18.34
CA ARG A 64 -3.34 13.27 18.15
C ARG A 64 -4.12 12.57 17.03
N VAL A 65 -5.44 12.70 17.00
CA VAL A 65 -6.29 12.14 15.94
C VAL A 65 -5.99 12.80 14.59
N ILE A 66 -5.81 14.12 14.56
CA ILE A 66 -5.43 14.86 13.35
C ILE A 66 -4.08 14.37 12.81
N ILE A 67 -3.07 14.16 13.67
CA ILE A 67 -1.79 13.58 13.24
C ILE A 67 -2.00 12.18 12.66
N GLY A 68 -2.85 11.35 13.27
CA GLY A 68 -3.22 10.04 12.72
C GLY A 68 -3.84 10.13 11.33
N CYS A 69 -4.76 11.09 11.12
CA CYS A 69 -5.35 11.37 9.82
C CYS A 69 -4.30 11.80 8.79
N LEU A 70 -3.36 12.67 9.17
CA LEU A 70 -2.25 13.09 8.29
C LEU A 70 -1.33 11.91 7.92
N LEU A 71 -1.10 10.97 8.84
CA LEU A 71 -0.36 9.75 8.54
C LEU A 71 -1.11 8.85 7.56
N ASP A 72 -2.44 8.75 7.65
CA ASP A 72 -3.25 8.04 6.65
C ASP A 72 -3.24 8.75 5.28
N VAL A 73 -3.14 10.09 5.23
CA VAL A 73 -2.89 10.81 3.97
C VAL A 73 -1.52 10.43 3.39
N VAL A 74 -0.47 10.39 4.22
CA VAL A 74 0.86 9.92 3.78
C VAL A 74 0.77 8.48 3.26
N ASN A 75 0.06 7.60 3.97
CA ASN A 75 -0.17 6.22 3.55
C ASN A 75 -0.83 6.14 2.15
N ALA A 76 -1.89 6.92 1.91
CA ALA A 76 -2.56 6.98 0.61
C ALA A 76 -1.63 7.45 -0.52
N LEU A 77 -0.81 8.47 -0.26
CA LEU A 77 0.15 8.98 -1.25
C LEU A 77 1.29 8.00 -1.53
N THR A 78 1.84 7.35 -0.50
CA THR A 78 2.91 6.36 -0.67
C THR A 78 2.38 5.11 -1.35
N CYS A 79 1.13 4.72 -1.09
CA CYS A 79 0.41 3.67 -1.79
C CYS A 79 0.41 3.91 -3.31
N ILE A 80 0.02 5.11 -3.79
CA ILE A 80 0.12 5.50 -5.21
C ILE A 80 1.58 5.46 -5.68
N GLY A 81 2.49 5.99 -4.87
CA GLY A 81 3.93 6.02 -5.13
C GLY A 81 4.51 4.63 -5.42
N THR A 82 4.06 3.58 -4.73
CA THR A 82 4.53 2.21 -4.95
C THR A 82 4.35 1.76 -6.40
N ALA A 83 3.18 2.05 -6.99
CA ALA A 83 2.84 1.66 -8.35
C ALA A 83 3.45 2.58 -9.39
N VAL A 84 3.41 3.90 -9.17
CA VAL A 84 3.99 4.88 -10.11
C VAL A 84 5.50 4.67 -10.25
N ALA A 85 6.21 4.42 -9.14
CA ALA A 85 7.65 4.23 -9.17
C ALA A 85 8.08 2.99 -9.97
N VAL A 86 7.33 1.89 -9.89
CA VAL A 86 7.65 0.63 -10.57
C VAL A 86 7.09 0.55 -12.00
N TYR A 87 6.07 1.35 -12.31
CA TYR A 87 5.35 1.33 -13.59
C TYR A 87 6.26 1.33 -14.83
N PRO A 88 7.29 2.20 -14.95
CA PRO A 88 8.15 2.23 -16.13
C PRO A 88 8.85 0.90 -16.45
N VAL A 89 9.09 0.08 -15.41
CA VAL A 89 9.73 -1.22 -15.52
C VAL A 89 8.69 -2.30 -15.86
N VAL A 90 7.64 -2.44 -15.05
CA VAL A 90 6.69 -3.56 -15.20
C VAL A 90 5.76 -3.41 -16.41
N LYS A 91 5.53 -2.18 -16.91
CA LYS A 91 4.76 -1.97 -18.15
C LYS A 91 5.37 -2.65 -19.37
N ARG A 92 6.69 -2.92 -19.34
CA ARG A 92 7.40 -3.63 -20.41
C ARG A 92 7.09 -5.12 -20.44
N GLN A 93 6.66 -5.69 -19.31
CA GLN A 93 6.22 -7.08 -19.23
C GLN A 93 4.76 -7.23 -19.65
N ASN A 94 3.87 -6.38 -19.14
CA ASN A 94 2.46 -6.34 -19.54
C ASN A 94 1.87 -4.96 -19.21
N ARG A 95 1.50 -4.20 -20.24
CA ARG A 95 0.99 -2.83 -20.09
C ARG A 95 -0.36 -2.79 -19.35
N SER A 96 -1.29 -3.69 -19.69
CA SER A 96 -2.62 -3.71 -19.09
C SER A 96 -2.58 -4.05 -17.61
N MET A 97 -1.77 -5.04 -17.20
CA MET A 97 -1.61 -5.39 -15.80
C MET A 97 -0.87 -4.30 -15.00
N ALA A 98 0.13 -3.67 -15.61
CA ALA A 98 0.86 -2.57 -14.98
C ALA A 98 -0.05 -1.34 -14.77
N LEU A 99 -0.87 -1.01 -15.76
CA LEU A 99 -1.87 0.04 -15.62
C LEU A 99 -2.92 -0.35 -14.58
N GLY A 100 -3.39 -1.60 -14.61
CA GLY A 100 -4.29 -2.17 -13.60
C GLY A 100 -3.76 -1.96 -12.18
N PHE A 101 -2.47 -2.22 -11.94
CA PHE A 101 -1.84 -2.04 -10.63
C PHE A 101 -1.79 -0.57 -10.20
N VAL A 102 -1.51 0.35 -11.12
CA VAL A 102 -1.56 1.79 -10.83
C VAL A 102 -2.99 2.22 -10.49
N THR A 103 -3.98 1.76 -11.25
CA THR A 103 -5.39 2.11 -11.03
C THR A 103 -5.93 1.51 -9.73
N SER A 104 -5.53 0.29 -9.35
CA SER A 104 -5.97 -0.32 -8.09
C SER A 104 -5.35 0.37 -6.87
N ARG A 105 -4.07 0.79 -6.96
CA ARG A 105 -3.44 1.63 -5.92
C ARG A 105 -4.07 3.03 -5.82
N MET A 106 -4.49 3.60 -6.94
CA MET A 106 -5.24 4.87 -6.95
C MET A 106 -6.62 4.72 -6.30
N TYR A 107 -7.35 3.64 -6.61
CA TYR A 107 -8.61 3.31 -5.97
C TYR A 107 -8.44 3.14 -4.45
N GLU A 108 -7.44 2.36 -4.03
CA GLU A 108 -7.14 2.16 -2.61
C GLU A 108 -6.89 3.48 -1.87
N ALA A 109 -6.03 4.34 -2.44
CA ALA A 109 -5.73 5.64 -1.89
C ALA A 109 -6.97 6.54 -1.79
N ALA A 110 -7.83 6.55 -2.82
CA ALA A 110 -9.07 7.31 -2.79
C ALA A 110 -10.01 6.83 -1.67
N VAL A 111 -10.14 5.52 -1.48
CA VAL A 111 -10.97 4.94 -0.41
C VAL A 111 -10.40 5.27 0.98
N ILE A 112 -9.07 5.23 1.15
CA ILE A 112 -8.41 5.67 2.40
C ILE A 112 -8.73 7.14 2.70
N MET A 113 -8.69 8.01 1.69
CA MET A 113 -9.02 9.43 1.87
C MET A 113 -10.47 9.66 2.33
N VAL A 114 -11.42 8.82 1.91
CA VAL A 114 -12.80 8.87 2.44
C VAL A 114 -12.79 8.57 3.94
N GLY A 115 -12.05 7.55 4.39
CA GLY A 115 -11.90 7.23 5.81
C GLY A 115 -11.26 8.37 6.62
N VAL A 116 -10.26 9.05 6.04
CA VAL A 116 -9.66 10.26 6.63
C VAL A 116 -10.71 11.36 6.82
N ILE A 117 -11.53 11.63 5.81
CA ILE A 117 -12.60 12.64 5.90
C ILE A 117 -13.61 12.28 6.98
N CYS A 118 -13.99 11.00 7.10
CA CYS A 118 -14.88 10.54 8.17
C CYS A 118 -14.30 10.85 9.56
N LEU A 119 -13.02 10.56 9.81
CA LEU A 119 -12.38 10.82 11.10
C LEU A 119 -12.22 12.32 11.38
N LEU A 120 -11.87 13.13 10.38
CA LEU A 120 -11.84 14.59 10.53
C LEU A 120 -13.22 15.16 10.82
N ALA A 121 -14.29 14.60 10.24
CA ALA A 121 -15.66 14.97 10.58
C ALA A 121 -16.00 14.64 12.04
N VAL A 122 -15.53 13.49 12.57
CA VAL A 122 -15.67 13.16 14.00
C VAL A 122 -14.98 14.20 14.90
N VAL A 123 -13.79 14.68 14.50
CA VAL A 123 -13.10 15.75 15.22
C VAL A 123 -13.92 17.05 15.17
N ALA A 124 -14.47 17.41 14.00
CA ALA A 124 -15.28 18.63 13.84
C ALA A 124 -16.57 18.63 14.67
N LEU A 125 -17.16 17.45 14.96
CA LEU A 125 -18.34 17.34 15.83
C LEU A 125 -18.09 17.84 17.25
N ARG A 126 -16.83 17.95 17.69
CA ARG A 126 -16.50 18.47 19.03
C ARG A 126 -16.81 19.96 19.18
N ASP A 127 -16.74 20.73 18.10
CA ASP A 127 -17.15 22.14 18.11
C ASP A 127 -18.69 22.28 18.26
N ALA A 128 -19.44 21.31 17.73
CA ALA A 128 -20.89 21.25 17.90
C ALA A 128 -21.31 20.94 19.34
N THR A 129 -20.47 20.26 20.13
CA THR A 129 -20.65 20.08 21.58
C THR A 129 -20.62 21.43 22.30
N ALA A 130 -19.66 22.30 21.96
CA ALA A 130 -19.56 23.66 22.51
C ALA A 130 -20.78 24.53 22.17
N SER A 131 -21.47 24.22 21.07
CA SER A 131 -22.67 24.93 20.60
C SER A 131 -23.98 24.44 21.24
N GLY A 132 -23.92 23.51 22.21
CA GLY A 132 -25.10 23.02 22.94
C GLY A 132 -25.91 21.93 22.22
N THR A 133 -25.35 21.29 21.18
CA THR A 133 -26.00 20.15 20.50
C THR A 133 -26.15 18.96 21.44
N ASN A 134 -27.22 18.17 21.29
CA ASN A 134 -27.47 17.00 22.12
C ASN A 134 -26.31 15.98 22.06
N ALA A 135 -25.75 15.65 23.23
CA ALA A 135 -24.60 14.76 23.36
C ALA A 135 -24.82 13.36 22.76
N ASN A 136 -26.00 12.76 22.96
CA ASN A 136 -26.31 11.43 22.43
C ASN A 136 -26.36 11.46 20.90
N THR A 137 -26.94 12.51 20.31
CA THR A 137 -26.95 12.69 18.86
C THR A 137 -25.53 12.79 18.30
N LEU A 138 -24.65 13.56 18.93
CA LEU A 138 -23.26 13.67 18.50
C LEU A 138 -22.51 12.34 18.58
N VAL A 139 -22.68 11.59 19.67
CA VAL A 139 -22.08 10.26 19.84
C VAL A 139 -22.57 9.29 18.77
N THR A 140 -23.87 9.27 18.47
CA THR A 140 -24.42 8.43 17.40
C THR A 140 -23.82 8.77 16.04
N ILE A 141 -23.78 10.06 15.66
CA ILE A 141 -23.17 10.48 14.37
C ILE A 141 -21.68 10.10 14.33
N GLY A 142 -20.96 10.31 15.43
CA GLY A 142 -19.56 9.92 15.57
C GLY A 142 -19.32 8.44 15.33
N HIS A 143 -20.15 7.59 15.96
CA HIS A 143 -20.10 6.15 15.80
C HIS A 143 -20.32 5.72 14.34
N GLU A 144 -21.32 6.28 13.67
CA GLU A 144 -21.59 5.96 12.25
C GLU A 144 -20.47 6.42 11.31
N LEU A 145 -19.81 7.54 11.61
CA LEU A 145 -18.63 7.99 10.86
C LEU A 145 -17.43 7.06 11.04
N VAL A 146 -17.21 6.55 12.27
CA VAL A 146 -16.18 5.54 12.52
C VAL A 146 -16.51 4.24 11.80
N ALA A 147 -17.77 3.79 11.83
CA ALA A 147 -18.23 2.62 11.09
C ALA A 147 -18.02 2.78 9.57
N MET A 148 -18.34 3.96 9.00
CA MET A 148 -18.03 4.28 7.60
C MET A 148 -16.53 4.16 7.31
N ARG A 149 -15.67 4.69 8.19
CA ARG A 149 -14.21 4.54 8.06
C ARG A 149 -13.79 3.07 8.11
N ASP A 150 -14.39 2.23 8.94
CA ASP A 150 -14.04 0.80 8.98
C ASP A 150 -14.45 0.07 7.69
N TYR A 151 -15.58 0.43 7.09
CA TYR A 151 -15.93 -0.02 5.74
C TYR A 151 -14.93 0.45 4.68
N THR A 152 -14.35 1.65 4.82
CA THR A 152 -13.26 2.07 3.92
C THR A 152 -12.00 1.21 4.10
N PHE A 153 -11.71 0.72 5.32
CA PHE A 153 -10.62 -0.23 5.54
C PHE A 153 -10.89 -1.59 4.87
N LEU A 154 -12.14 -2.05 4.91
CA LEU A 154 -12.60 -3.26 4.24
C LEU A 154 -12.47 -3.17 2.71
N LEU A 155 -12.91 -2.06 2.12
CA LEU A 155 -12.96 -1.89 0.66
C LEU A 155 -11.65 -1.38 0.06
N GLY A 156 -10.91 -0.56 0.79
CA GLY A 156 -9.63 -0.01 0.36
C GLY A 156 -8.50 -1.02 0.66
N PRO A 157 -7.80 -0.90 1.79
CA PRO A 157 -6.67 -1.76 2.16
C PRO A 157 -6.92 -3.25 1.94
N ASN A 158 -8.03 -3.81 2.42
CA ASN A 158 -8.23 -5.26 2.40
C ASN A 158 -8.53 -5.80 0.99
N LEU A 159 -9.59 -5.30 0.35
CA LEU A 159 -9.97 -5.73 -1.00
C LEU A 159 -8.93 -5.30 -2.04
N ALA A 160 -8.45 -4.05 -1.99
CA ALA A 160 -7.48 -3.57 -2.96
C ALA A 160 -6.11 -4.25 -2.79
N ALA A 161 -5.65 -4.58 -1.57
CA ALA A 161 -4.42 -5.36 -1.40
C ALA A 161 -4.49 -6.72 -2.10
N CYS A 162 -5.66 -7.38 -2.12
CA CYS A 162 -5.84 -8.63 -2.87
C CYS A 162 -5.64 -8.40 -4.38
N VAL A 163 -6.28 -7.36 -4.94
CA VAL A 163 -6.15 -7.00 -6.37
C VAL A 163 -4.71 -6.61 -6.71
N ASN A 164 -4.09 -5.77 -5.87
CA ASN A 164 -2.70 -5.34 -5.98
C ASN A 164 -1.76 -6.54 -5.96
N ALA A 165 -1.97 -7.49 -5.04
CA ALA A 165 -1.18 -8.71 -4.94
C ALA A 165 -1.31 -9.55 -6.20
N LEU A 166 -2.52 -9.82 -6.69
CA LEU A 166 -2.72 -10.61 -7.90
C LEU A 166 -2.04 -9.97 -9.12
N LEU A 167 -2.18 -8.66 -9.30
CA LEU A 167 -1.59 -7.94 -10.43
C LEU A 167 -0.06 -7.87 -10.32
N PHE A 168 0.43 -7.37 -9.20
CA PHE A 168 1.85 -7.08 -9.04
C PHE A 168 2.68 -8.35 -8.81
N ALA A 169 2.21 -9.30 -8.00
CA ALA A 169 2.91 -10.56 -7.83
C ALA A 169 2.96 -11.36 -9.14
N THR A 170 1.91 -11.33 -9.96
CA THR A 170 1.97 -11.95 -11.31
C THR A 170 3.00 -11.27 -12.21
N LEU A 171 3.05 -9.93 -12.21
CA LEU A 171 4.07 -9.17 -12.95
C LEU A 171 5.48 -9.55 -12.50
N LEU A 172 5.72 -9.62 -11.19
CA LEU A 172 7.00 -10.01 -10.60
C LEU A 172 7.38 -11.47 -10.88
N LEU A 173 6.40 -12.39 -10.87
CA LEU A 173 6.61 -13.80 -11.17
C LEU A 173 7.01 -14.02 -12.63
N LYS A 174 6.35 -13.33 -13.56
CA LYS A 174 6.62 -13.42 -15.00
C LYS A 174 7.93 -12.73 -15.39
N SER A 175 8.17 -11.53 -14.86
CA SER A 175 9.37 -10.74 -15.16
C SER A 175 10.63 -11.25 -14.47
N ARG A 176 10.50 -12.05 -13.40
CA ARG A 176 11.62 -12.57 -12.58
C ARG A 176 12.53 -11.48 -11.99
N LEU A 177 12.00 -10.27 -11.81
CA LEU A 177 12.71 -9.14 -11.21
C LEU A 177 13.13 -9.38 -9.75
N VAL A 178 12.50 -10.34 -9.08
CA VAL A 178 12.78 -10.73 -7.69
C VAL A 178 12.82 -12.27 -7.56
N PRO A 179 13.34 -12.86 -6.45
CA PRO A 179 13.26 -14.30 -6.19
C PRO A 179 11.82 -14.82 -6.25
N ARG A 180 11.60 -15.99 -6.86
CA ARG A 180 10.26 -16.53 -7.14
C ARG A 180 9.37 -16.75 -5.92
N PHE A 181 9.97 -16.98 -4.75
CA PHE A 181 9.20 -17.16 -3.51
C PHE A 181 8.44 -15.87 -3.13
N ILE A 182 8.99 -14.69 -3.43
CA ILE A 182 8.36 -13.40 -3.11
C ILE A 182 6.99 -13.27 -3.79
N PRO A 183 6.87 -13.31 -5.13
CA PRO A 183 5.56 -13.24 -5.76
C PRO A 183 4.68 -14.47 -5.47
N ALA A 184 5.26 -15.64 -5.20
CA ALA A 184 4.46 -16.79 -4.78
C ALA A 184 3.70 -16.54 -3.47
N MET A 185 4.33 -15.87 -2.48
CA MET A 185 3.66 -15.46 -1.24
C MET A 185 2.48 -14.52 -1.54
N GLY A 186 2.66 -13.49 -2.37
CA GLY A 186 1.58 -12.56 -2.72
C GLY A 186 0.40 -13.24 -3.41
N LEU A 187 0.67 -14.16 -4.32
CA LEU A 187 -0.38 -14.94 -5.00
C LEU A 187 -1.11 -15.90 -4.06
N ALA A 188 -0.43 -16.45 -3.05
CA ALA A 188 -1.06 -17.27 -2.02
C ALA A 188 -1.87 -16.43 -1.02
N ALA A 189 -1.38 -15.23 -0.68
CA ALA A 189 -2.02 -14.33 0.28
C ALA A 189 -3.33 -13.75 -0.24
N ALA A 190 -3.40 -13.42 -1.54
CA ALA A 190 -4.58 -12.81 -2.14
C ALA A 190 -5.88 -13.61 -1.93
N PRO A 191 -5.99 -14.91 -2.26
CA PRO A 191 -7.22 -15.67 -2.01
C PRO A 191 -7.52 -15.83 -0.52
N LEU A 192 -6.48 -15.96 0.32
CA LEU A 192 -6.63 -16.10 1.77
C LEU A 192 -7.22 -14.85 2.43
N LEU A 193 -6.93 -13.66 1.89
CA LEU A 193 -7.52 -12.40 2.36
C LEU A 193 -8.84 -12.07 1.64
N LEU A 194 -8.96 -12.42 0.36
CA LEU A 194 -10.16 -12.11 -0.43
C LEU A 194 -11.38 -12.88 0.07
N ALA A 195 -11.23 -14.16 0.45
CA ALA A 195 -12.33 -14.98 0.95
C ALA A 195 -13.04 -14.36 2.18
N PRO A 196 -12.34 -14.04 3.29
CA PRO A 196 -12.97 -13.37 4.43
C PRO A 196 -13.46 -11.95 4.07
N THR A 197 -12.79 -11.23 3.17
CA THR A 197 -13.27 -9.93 2.67
C THR A 197 -14.66 -10.02 2.04
N ILE A 198 -14.84 -10.95 1.11
CA ILE A 198 -16.13 -11.17 0.45
C ILE A 198 -17.17 -11.70 1.46
N ALA A 199 -16.78 -12.60 2.37
CA ALA A 199 -17.68 -13.09 3.40
C ALA A 199 -18.18 -11.97 4.32
N THR A 200 -17.33 -11.00 4.69
CA THR A 200 -17.75 -9.82 5.47
C THR A 200 -18.69 -8.91 4.68
N ILE A 201 -18.42 -8.66 3.39
CA ILE A 201 -19.31 -7.87 2.52
C ILE A 201 -20.69 -8.53 2.38
N LEU A 202 -20.73 -9.86 2.33
CA LEU A 202 -21.97 -10.65 2.27
C LEU A 202 -22.69 -10.80 3.63
N GLY A 203 -22.12 -10.28 4.71
CA GLY A 203 -22.67 -10.41 6.06
C GLY A 203 -22.53 -11.81 6.68
N ALA A 204 -21.70 -12.68 6.11
CA ALA A 204 -21.44 -14.03 6.62
C ALA A 204 -20.41 -14.04 7.78
N THR A 205 -19.59 -13.00 7.91
CA THR A 205 -18.62 -12.82 9.00
C THR A 205 -18.52 -11.36 9.39
N GLU A 206 -18.02 -11.08 10.59
CA GLU A 206 -17.78 -9.72 11.09
C GLU A 206 -16.41 -9.18 10.64
N HIS A 207 -16.31 -7.86 10.50
CA HIS A 207 -15.04 -7.19 10.25
C HIS A 207 -14.09 -7.40 11.45
N GLY A 208 -12.82 -7.74 11.18
CA GLY A 208 -11.84 -8.02 12.23
C GLY A 208 -11.91 -9.43 12.83
N SER A 209 -12.76 -10.32 12.29
CA SER A 209 -12.79 -11.74 12.67
C SER A 209 -11.43 -12.44 12.48
N ILE A 210 -11.18 -13.51 13.22
CA ILE A 210 -9.92 -14.29 13.17
C ILE A 210 -9.58 -14.81 11.76
N TRP A 211 -10.58 -14.99 10.90
CA TRP A 211 -10.42 -15.45 9.52
C TRP A 211 -9.58 -14.50 8.65
N TRP A 212 -9.49 -13.23 9.04
CA TRP A 212 -8.66 -12.21 8.39
C TRP A 212 -7.16 -12.40 8.66
N ALA A 213 -6.81 -12.94 9.82
CA ALA A 213 -5.44 -12.93 10.32
C ALA A 213 -4.43 -13.65 9.39
N PRO A 214 -4.71 -14.85 8.85
CA PRO A 214 -3.75 -15.55 7.99
C PRO A 214 -3.48 -14.80 6.67
N GLY A 215 -4.54 -14.35 5.99
CA GLY A 215 -4.43 -13.62 4.74
C GLY A 215 -3.77 -12.25 4.93
N GLY A 216 -4.20 -11.50 5.95
CA GLY A 216 -3.63 -10.19 6.27
C GLY A 216 -2.17 -10.27 6.67
N ALA A 217 -1.78 -11.23 7.52
CA ALA A 217 -0.39 -11.45 7.91
C ALA A 217 0.48 -11.84 6.70
N LEU A 218 -0.03 -12.71 5.80
CA LEU A 218 0.75 -13.12 4.64
C LEU A 218 0.89 -11.99 3.60
N ILE A 219 -0.14 -11.16 3.40
CA ILE A 219 -0.06 -9.92 2.59
C ILE A 219 0.99 -8.99 3.20
N PHE A 220 0.92 -8.74 4.50
CA PHE A 220 1.87 -7.89 5.23
C PHE A 220 3.31 -8.36 5.03
N VAL A 221 3.58 -9.66 5.28
CA VAL A 221 4.91 -10.24 5.10
C VAL A 221 5.37 -10.13 3.64
N TRP A 222 4.48 -10.38 2.69
CA TRP A 222 4.79 -10.28 1.27
C TRP A 222 5.18 -8.85 0.86
N GLU A 223 4.34 -7.87 1.17
CA GLU A 223 4.57 -6.46 0.84
C GLU A 223 5.82 -5.90 1.53
N LEU A 224 6.03 -6.24 2.80
CA LEU A 224 7.24 -5.85 3.53
C LEU A 224 8.49 -6.46 2.89
N THR A 225 8.42 -7.74 2.51
CA THR A 225 9.53 -8.42 1.80
C THR A 225 9.82 -7.76 0.47
N VAL A 226 8.79 -7.39 -0.30
CA VAL A 226 8.93 -6.63 -1.56
C VAL A 226 9.60 -5.28 -1.30
N GLY A 227 9.10 -4.52 -0.32
CA GLY A 227 9.63 -3.19 0.04
C GLY A 227 11.11 -3.23 0.42
N LEU A 228 11.49 -4.15 1.31
CA LEU A 228 12.87 -4.35 1.73
C LEU A 228 13.75 -4.80 0.57
N TYR A 229 13.30 -5.78 -0.23
CA TYR A 229 14.07 -6.29 -1.35
C TYR A 229 14.34 -5.20 -2.40
N MET A 230 13.32 -4.45 -2.79
CA MET A 230 13.44 -3.40 -3.81
C MET A 230 14.29 -2.21 -3.32
N THR A 231 14.21 -1.86 -2.03
CA THR A 231 15.01 -0.79 -1.43
C THR A 231 16.50 -1.13 -1.41
N PHE A 232 16.86 -2.28 -0.84
CA PHE A 232 18.26 -2.61 -0.55
C PHE A 232 18.95 -3.35 -1.70
N LYS A 233 18.25 -4.30 -2.33
CA LYS A 233 18.84 -5.17 -3.36
C LYS A 233 18.54 -4.69 -4.78
N GLY A 234 17.34 -4.17 -5.03
CA GLY A 234 16.90 -3.80 -6.37
C GLY A 234 16.57 -5.02 -7.25
N PHE A 235 16.27 -4.79 -8.54
CA PHE A 235 15.85 -5.86 -9.42
C PHE A 235 16.98 -6.79 -9.85
N LYS A 236 16.63 -8.05 -10.12
CA LYS A 236 17.56 -9.03 -10.70
C LYS A 236 17.85 -8.67 -12.17
N PRO A 237 19.09 -8.93 -12.63
CA PRO A 237 19.42 -8.82 -14.05
C PRO A 237 18.52 -9.73 -14.90
N THR A 238 17.80 -9.14 -15.83
CA THR A 238 16.93 -9.81 -16.80
C THR A 238 16.98 -9.04 -18.13
N ALA A 239 16.41 -9.61 -19.20
CA ALA A 239 16.27 -8.91 -20.48
C ALA A 239 15.54 -7.55 -20.33
N LEU A 240 14.61 -7.44 -19.36
CA LEU A 240 13.89 -6.20 -19.07
C LEU A 240 14.77 -5.11 -18.47
N THR A 241 15.77 -5.48 -17.65
CA THR A 241 16.68 -4.52 -17.01
C THR A 241 17.89 -4.20 -17.90
N ALA A 242 18.26 -5.09 -18.83
CA ALA A 242 19.47 -4.97 -19.66
C ALA A 242 19.43 -3.83 -20.69
N THR A 243 18.25 -3.49 -21.23
CA THR A 243 18.12 -2.46 -22.28
C THR A 243 17.36 -1.25 -21.73
N PRO A 244 17.93 -0.04 -21.68
CA PRO A 244 17.19 1.18 -21.34
C PRO A 244 16.03 1.43 -22.33
N PRO A 245 14.95 2.12 -21.92
CA PRO A 245 13.93 2.56 -22.87
C PRO A 245 14.54 3.46 -23.96
N GLN A 246 14.17 3.22 -25.22
CA GLN A 246 14.49 4.14 -26.32
C GLN A 246 13.63 5.40 -26.12
N SER A 247 14.28 6.56 -26.04
CA SER A 247 13.65 7.88 -25.90
C SER A 247 12.81 8.26 -27.10
#